data_AF-A0A946AWH1-F1
#
_entry.id   AF-A0A946AWH1-F1
#
_cell.length_a   1.000
_cell.length_b   1.000
_cell.length_c   1.000
_cell.angle_alpha   90.00
_cell.angle_beta   90.00
_cell.angle_gamma   90.00
#
_symmetry.space_group_name_H-M   'P 1'
#
loop_
_entity.id
_entity.type
_entity.pdbx_description
1 polymer ?
#
loop_
_entity_poly.entity_id
_entity_poly.type
_entity_poly.pdbx_seq_one_letter_code
_entity_poly.pdbx_strand_id
1 'polypeptide(L)' 'KIHGTSLTFNRVEELLDDLKKKSLAERVTMNTIEKGREDLIIVGGALVLEAMRVFQCHLLIVSEHGLREGLVLDTLSN' A
#
# COMPACT_ATOMS: atom_id res chain seq x y z
N LYS A 1 -8.49 7.50 -7.40
CA LYS A 1 -7.26 7.67 -8.21
C LYS A 1 -6.18 8.23 -7.29
N ILE A 2 -5.20 7.39 -6.92
CA ILE A 2 -4.14 7.76 -5.95
C ILE A 2 -2.74 7.75 -6.58
N HIS A 3 -2.63 7.37 -7.86
CA HIS A 3 -1.38 7.38 -8.60
C HIS A 3 -0.64 8.73 -8.51
N GLY A 4 0.66 8.68 -8.25
CA GLY A 4 1.52 9.85 -8.11
C GLY A 4 1.45 10.53 -6.73
N THR A 5 0.55 10.10 -5.86
CA THR A 5 0.50 10.60 -4.48
C THR A 5 1.76 10.18 -3.73
N SER A 6 2.33 11.10 -2.96
CA SER A 6 3.49 10.84 -2.12
C SER A 6 3.08 10.70 -0.66
N LEU A 7 3.64 9.71 0.04
CA LEU A 7 3.45 9.47 1.46
C LEU A 7 4.81 9.53 2.16
N THR A 8 4.89 10.28 3.25
CA THR A 8 6.08 10.28 4.10
C THR A 8 6.12 9.00 4.93
N PHE A 9 7.31 8.62 5.41
CA PHE A 9 7.47 7.50 6.35
C PHE A 9 6.49 7.60 7.54
N ASN A 10 6.44 8.78 8.18
CA ASN A 10 5.54 9.03 9.31
C ASN A 10 4.08 8.84 8.92
N ARG A 11 3.69 9.25 7.71
CA ARG A 11 2.32 9.07 7.26
C ARG A 11 1.96 7.60 7.07
N VAL A 12 2.88 6.80 6.57
CA VAL A 12 2.70 5.34 6.44
C VAL A 12 2.59 4.69 7.83
N GLU A 13 3.42 5.12 8.78
CA GLU A 13 3.38 4.65 10.17
C GLU A 13 2.03 4.98 10.84
N GLU A 14 1.57 6.23 10.76
CA GLU A 14 0.26 6.66 11.28
C GLU A 14 -0.89 5.83 10.70
N LEU A 15 -0.90 5.62 9.38
CA LEU A 15 -1.94 4.83 8.72
C LEU A 15 -1.95 3.38 9.23
N LEU A 16 -0.78 2.78 9.39
CA LEU A 16 -0.65 1.43 9.92
C LEU A 16 -1.13 1.34 11.37
N ASP A 17 -0.77 2.30 12.21
CA ASP A 17 -1.19 2.33 13.61
C ASP A 17 -2.70 2.55 13.75
N ASP A 18 -3.30 3.36 12.88
CA ASP A 18 -4.76 3.52 12.84
C ASP A 18 -5.50 2.27 12.36
N LEU A 19 -4.88 1.47 11.50
CA LEU A 19 -5.43 0.17 11.06
C LEU A 19 -5.31 -0.91 12.15
N LYS A 20 -4.21 -0.90 12.92
CA LYS A 20 -4.00 -1.82 14.06
C LYS A 20 -5.01 -1.60 15.20
N LYS A 21 -5.47 -0.36 15.40
CA LYS A 21 -6.50 -0.02 16.41
C LYS A 21 -7.89 -0.55 16.06
N LYS A 22 -8.13 -0.92 14.81
CA LYS A 22 -9.43 -1.46 14.36
C LYS A 22 -9.46 -2.97 14.53
N SER A 23 -10.62 -3.51 14.86
CA SER A 23 -10.91 -4.93 14.77
C SER A 23 -11.02 -5.39 13.31
N LEU A 24 -10.97 -6.71 13.10
CA LEU A 24 -11.22 -7.27 11.76
C LEU A 24 -12.63 -6.87 11.26
N ALA A 25 -13.65 -6.93 12.13
CA ALA A 25 -15.01 -6.54 11.78
C ALA A 25 -15.10 -5.09 11.31
N GLU A 26 -14.43 -4.16 12.00
CA GLU A 26 -14.37 -2.76 11.57
C GLU A 26 -13.67 -2.61 10.23
N ARG A 27 -12.55 -3.31 10.00
CA ARG A 27 -11.84 -3.28 8.70
C ARG A 27 -12.69 -3.82 7.54
N VAL A 28 -13.51 -4.85 7.78
CA VAL A 28 -14.47 -5.39 6.79
C VAL A 28 -15.53 -4.36 6.38
N THR A 29 -15.89 -3.45 7.28
CA THR A 29 -16.84 -2.37 6.95
C THR A 29 -16.22 -1.18 6.23
N MET A 30 -14.88 -1.13 6.09
CA MET A 30 -14.20 -0.03 5.43
C MET A 30 -14.28 -0.15 3.92
N ASN A 31 -15.02 0.74 3.26
CA ASN A 31 -15.12 0.80 1.80
C ASN A 31 -13.78 1.04 1.07
N THR A 32 -12.76 1.50 1.80
CA THR A 32 -11.42 1.78 1.26
C THR A 32 -10.51 0.55 1.23
N ILE A 33 -10.88 -0.55 1.89
CA ILE A 33 -10.14 -1.80 1.85
C ILE A 33 -10.81 -2.72 0.84
N GLU A 34 -10.02 -3.26 -0.09
CA GLU A 34 -10.51 -4.25 -1.04
C GLU A 34 -10.92 -5.53 -0.32
N LYS A 35 -12.09 -6.08 -0.67
CA LYS A 35 -12.61 -7.30 -0.06
C LYS A 35 -11.61 -8.45 -0.16
N GLY A 36 -11.39 -9.15 0.95
CA GLY A 36 -10.41 -10.23 1.07
C GLY A 36 -9.00 -9.77 1.41
N ARG A 37 -8.80 -8.49 1.78
CA ARG A 37 -7.51 -7.96 2.24
C ARG A 37 -7.55 -7.45 3.69
N GLU A 38 -8.66 -7.58 4.38
CA GLU A 38 -8.91 -6.96 5.68
C GLU A 38 -8.06 -7.56 6.80
N ASP A 39 -7.69 -8.83 6.65
CA ASP A 39 -6.74 -9.55 7.49
C ASP A 39 -5.28 -9.25 7.09
N LEU A 40 -5.01 -9.12 5.79
CA LEU A 40 -3.66 -8.92 5.25
C LEU A 40 -3.18 -7.47 5.27
N ILE A 41 -4.06 -6.48 5.38
CA ILE A 41 -3.70 -5.06 5.25
C ILE A 41 -2.67 -4.60 6.29
N ILE A 42 -2.72 -5.16 7.50
CA ILE A 42 -1.74 -4.86 8.56
C ILE A 42 -0.37 -5.41 8.17
N VAL A 43 -0.31 -6.65 7.67
CA VAL A 43 0.94 -7.31 7.25
C VAL A 43 1.56 -6.56 6.07
N GLY A 44 0.75 -6.20 5.07
CA GLY A 44 1.21 -5.42 3.93
C GLY A 44 1.75 -4.05 4.34
N GLY A 45 1.05 -3.33 5.23
CA GLY A 45 1.51 -2.04 5.74
C GLY A 45 2.81 -2.15 6.53
N ALA A 46 2.97 -3.17 7.37
CA ALA A 46 4.21 -3.43 8.09
C ALA A 46 5.39 -3.73 7.14
N LEU A 47 5.15 -4.53 6.09
CA LEU A 47 6.17 -4.83 5.09
C LEU A 47 6.63 -3.58 4.34
N VAL A 48 5.71 -2.69 3.98
CA VAL A 48 6.04 -1.41 3.34
C VAL A 48 6.87 -0.54 4.28
N LEU A 49 6.46 -0.42 5.55
CA LEU A 49 7.18 0.40 6.53
C LEU A 49 8.61 -0.12 6.77
N GLU A 50 8.77 -1.44 6.89
CA GLU A 50 10.08 -2.05 7.05
C GLU A 50 10.93 -1.95 5.78
N ALA A 51 10.35 -2.07 4.59
CA ALA A 51 11.07 -1.78 3.35
C ALA A 51 11.56 -0.33 3.32
N MET A 52 10.71 0.64 3.65
CA MET A 52 11.12 2.04 3.74
C MET A 52 12.25 2.25 4.74
N ARG A 53 12.21 1.58 5.91
CA ARG A 53 13.26 1.62 6.93
C ARG A 53 14.59 1.06 6.40
N VAL A 54 14.55 -0.15 5.82
CA VAL A 54 15.74 -0.85 5.29
C VAL A 54 16.41 -0.07 4.15
N PHE A 55 15.61 0.51 3.26
CA PHE A 55 16.12 1.31 2.13
C PHE A 55 16.36 2.78 2.49
N GLN A 56 16.20 3.18 3.76
CA GLN A 56 16.34 4.56 4.24
C GLN A 56 15.51 5.57 3.42
N CYS A 57 14.31 5.15 3.01
CA CYS A 57 13.43 5.92 2.15
C CYS A 57 12.44 6.74 2.99
N HIS A 58 12.51 8.07 2.89
CA HIS A 58 11.60 8.96 3.61
C HIS A 58 10.26 9.18 2.88
N LEU A 59 10.21 8.94 1.56
CA LEU A 59 9.06 9.26 0.72
C LEU A 59 8.69 8.09 -0.20
N LEU A 60 7.46 7.61 -0.11
CA LEU A 60 6.88 6.58 -0.98
C LEU A 60 5.94 7.23 -2.00
N ILE A 61 6.17 6.99 -3.29
CA ILE A 61 5.26 7.42 -4.37
C ILE A 61 4.37 6.24 -4.77
N VAL A 62 3.06 6.45 -4.79
CA VAL A 62 2.09 5.40 -5.13
C VAL A 62 1.97 5.24 -6.64
N SER A 63 2.17 4.00 -7.13
CA SER A 63 1.89 3.62 -8.52
C SER A 63 0.64 2.75 -8.60
N GLU A 64 -0.33 3.12 -9.45
CA GLU A 64 -1.44 2.24 -9.81
C GLU A 64 -1.04 1.27 -10.94
N HIS A 65 0.11 1.50 -11.57
CA HIS A 65 0.67 0.63 -12.61
C HIS A 65 1.66 -0.35 -11.99
N GLY A 66 1.53 -1.63 -12.35
CA GLY A 66 2.39 -2.71 -11.90
C GLY A 66 2.65 -3.72 -13.02
N LEU A 67 2.55 -5.01 -12.68
CA LEU A 67 2.96 -6.09 -13.56
C LEU A 67 2.15 -6.15 -14.88
N ARG A 68 0.84 -5.90 -14.82
CA ARG A 68 -0.03 -6.01 -16.00
C ARG A 68 0.29 -4.93 -17.03
N GLU A 69 0.45 -3.70 -16.57
CA GLU A 69 0.83 -2.57 -17.42
C GLU A 69 2.25 -2.77 -17.98
N GLY A 70 3.18 -3.31 -17.17
CA GLY A 70 4.50 -3.71 -17.64
C GLY A 70 4.44 -4.74 -18.77
N LEU A 71 3.62 -5.78 -18.65
CA LEU A 71 3.45 -6.81 -19.69
C LEU A 71 2.87 -6.24 -20.99
N VAL A 72 1.90 -5.33 -20.90
CA VAL A 72 1.33 -4.66 -22.09
C VAL A 72 2.40 -3.83 -22.79
N LEU A 73 3.20 -3.05 -22.06
CA LEU A 73 4.28 -2.26 -22.64
C LEU A 73 5.36 -3.13 -23.29
N ASP A 74 5.73 -4.24 -22.65
CA ASP A 74 6.68 -5.21 -23.19
C ASP A 74 6.17 -5.82 -24.49
N THR A 75 4.89 -6.18 -24.55
CA THR A 75 4.26 -6.74 -25.76
C THR A 75 4.22 -5.74 -26.92
N LEU A 76 4.03 -4.44 -26.65
CA LEU A 76 3.99 -3.38 -27.67
C LEU A 76 5.37 -2.91 -28.13
N SER A 77 6.42 -3.20 -27.35
CA SER A 77 7.80 -2.79 -27.65
C SER A 77 8.57 -3.85 -28.46
N ASN A 78 7.95 -5.01 -28.68
CA ASN A 78 8.42 -6.11 -29.54
C ASN A 78 7.62 -6.15 -30.84
#